data_AF-A0A7C6W647-F1
#
_entry.id   AF-A0A7C6W647-F1
#
_cell.length_a   1.000
_cell.length_b   1.000
_cell.length_c   1.000
_cell.angle_alpha   90.00
_cell.angle_beta   90.00
_cell.angle_gamma   90.00
#
_symmetry.space_group_name_H-M   'P 1'
#
loop_
_entity.id
_entity.type
_entity.pdbx_description
1 polymer ?
#
loop_
_entity_poly.entity_id
_entity_poly.type
_entity_poly.pdbx_seq_one_letter_code
_entity_poly.pdbx_strand_id
1 'polypeptide(L)' 'MKIKIDNDLYDIANRLKSIDSGYFVVYDTSRQKYEVHNSDNIGNTYCLTVPYERLDARTVDLVNKTRRERFDKIFED' A
#
# COMPACT_ATOMS: atom_id res chain seq x y z
N MET A 1 -2.38 2.14 17.85
CA MET A 1 -1.69 0.83 17.70
C MET A 1 -1.76 0.46 16.24
N LYS A 2 -0.72 -0.17 15.67
CA LYS A 2 -0.76 -0.63 14.28
C LYS A 2 -0.95 -2.15 14.26
N ILE A 3 -1.93 -2.62 13.50
CA ILE A 3 -2.25 -4.05 13.34
C ILE A 3 -1.92 -4.44 11.90
N LYS A 4 -1.10 -5.47 11.70
CA LYS A 4 -0.81 -5.99 10.36
C LYS A 4 -2.03 -6.72 9.81
N ILE A 5 -2.34 -6.48 8.54
CA ILE A 5 -3.43 -7.12 7.82
C ILE A 5 -2.81 -8.09 6.81
N ASP A 6 -2.82 -9.37 7.13
CA ASP A 6 -2.29 -10.42 6.24
C ASP A 6 -3.37 -11.03 5.35
N ASN A 7 -4.65 -10.97 5.75
CA ASN A 7 -5.80 -11.40 4.97
C ASN A 7 -6.95 -10.38 5.10
N ASP A 8 -7.61 -10.08 3.99
CA ASP A 8 -8.74 -9.17 3.93
C ASP A 8 -9.80 -9.66 2.93
N LEU A 9 -11.02 -9.11 3.02
CA LEU A 9 -12.19 -9.58 2.27
C LEU A 9 -12.00 -9.59 0.75
N TYR A 10 -11.15 -8.70 0.22
CA TYR A 10 -10.96 -8.53 -1.23
C TYR A 10 -9.53 -8.87 -1.68
N ASP A 11 -8.79 -9.61 -0.85
CA ASP A 11 -7.40 -10.01 -1.07
C ASP A 11 -6.47 -8.85 -1.43
N ILE A 12 -6.73 -7.63 -0.95
CA ILE A 12 -5.94 -6.45 -1.29
C ILE A 12 -4.50 -6.58 -0.80
N ALA A 13 -4.27 -7.10 0.41
CA ALA A 13 -2.93 -7.33 0.93
C ALA A 13 -2.13 -8.29 0.02
N ASN A 14 -2.77 -9.37 -0.45
CA ASN A 14 -2.15 -10.34 -1.35
C ASN A 14 -1.92 -9.78 -2.77
N ARG A 15 -2.87 -8.98 -3.27
CA ARG A 15 -2.74 -8.30 -4.57
C ARG A 15 -1.61 -7.27 -4.56
N LEU A 16 -1.43 -6.54 -3.47
CA LEU A 16 -0.29 -5.63 -3.31
C LEU A 16 1.04 -6.38 -3.28
N LYS A 17 1.12 -7.50 -2.53
CA LYS A 17 2.31 -8.38 -2.54
C LYS A 17 2.65 -8.95 -3.92
N SER A 18 1.64 -9.12 -4.79
CA SER A 18 1.84 -9.60 -6.17
C SER A 18 2.44 -8.53 -7.09
N ILE A 19 2.35 -7.24 -6.72
CA ILE A 19 3.03 -6.15 -7.43
C ILE A 19 4.49 -6.10 -7.01
N ASP A 20 4.73 -6.17 -5.70
CA ASP A 20 6.07 -6.21 -5.09
C ASP A 20 5.93 -6.93 -3.74
N SER A 21 6.75 -7.96 -3.53
CA SER A 21 6.73 -8.79 -2.34
C SER A 21 6.98 -8.04 -1.03
N GLY A 22 7.62 -6.87 -1.09
CA GLY A 22 7.86 -6.01 0.06
C GLY A 22 6.61 -5.31 0.57
N TYR A 23 5.52 -5.24 -0.21
CA TYR A 23 4.30 -4.57 0.22
C TYR A 23 3.55 -5.31 1.35
N PHE A 24 3.09 -4.54 2.35
CA PHE A 24 2.19 -5.01 3.38
C PHE A 24 1.23 -3.90 3.84
N VAL A 25 0.09 -4.31 4.39
CA VAL A 25 -0.94 -3.40 4.89
C VAL A 25 -0.95 -3.41 6.41
N VAL A 26 -1.11 -2.23 7.01
CA VAL A 26 -1.40 -2.09 8.43
C VAL A 26 -2.65 -1.26 8.63
N TYR A 27 -3.37 -1.52 9.71
CA TYR A 27 -4.46 -0.69 10.19
C TYR A 27 -3.99 0.08 11.42
N ASP A 28 -3.98 1.41 11.33
CA ASP A 28 -3.73 2.28 12.46
C ASP A 28 -5.04 2.49 13.22
N THR A 29 -5.14 1.88 14.41
CA THR A 29 -6.33 1.95 15.26
C THR A 29 -6.60 3.32 15.85
N SER A 30 -5.58 4.19 15.92
CA SER A 30 -5.72 5.55 16.46
C SER A 30 -6.36 6.48 15.43
N ARG A 31 -5.98 6.33 14.17
CA ARG A 31 -6.49 7.12 13.04
C ARG A 31 -7.68 6.48 12.35
N GLN A 32 -7.93 5.20 12.63
CA GLN A 32 -8.91 4.35 11.93
C GLN A 32 -8.69 4.35 10.42
N LYS A 33 -7.42 4.23 10.00
CA LYS A 33 -7.03 4.23 8.59
C LYS A 33 -6.13 3.05 8.26
N TYR A 34 -6.29 2.55 7.04
CA TYR A 34 -5.34 1.62 6.45
C TYR A 34 -4.14 2.39 5.91
N GLU A 35 -2.95 1.83 6.09
CA GLU A 35 -1.69 2.33 5.55
C GLU A 35 -1.04 1.21 4.73
N VAL A 36 -0.49 1.58 3.58
CA VAL A 36 0.35 0.71 2.76
C VAL A 36 1.79 1.00 3.09
N HIS A 37 2.55 -0.06 3.30
CA HIS A 37 3.97 -0.03 3.61
C HIS A 37 4.74 -0.96 2.66
N ASN A 38 6.02 -0.69 2.46
CA ASN A 38 6.96 -1.57 1.76
C ASN A 38 8.20 -1.79 2.62
N SER A 39 8.59 -3.05 2.86
CA SER A 39 9.77 -3.41 3.67
C SER A 39 11.08 -2.91 3.09
N ASP A 40 11.14 -2.69 1.78
CA ASP A 40 12.35 -2.41 1.05
C ASP A 40 12.61 -0.89 0.94
N ASN A 41 11.69 -0.07 1.48
CA ASN A 41 11.89 1.37 1.59
C ASN A 41 12.98 1.71 2.62
N ILE A 42 13.91 2.58 2.23
CA ILE A 42 14.99 3.05 3.09
C ILE A 42 14.47 4.04 4.14
N GLY A 43 14.80 3.80 5.41
CA GLY A 43 14.53 4.67 6.56
C GLY A 43 13.16 4.46 7.21
N ASN A 44 12.10 4.27 6.42
CA ASN A 44 10.75 4.01 6.90
C ASN A 44 9.97 3.19 5.86
N THR A 45 9.16 2.25 6.33
CA THR A 45 8.35 1.39 5.47
C THR A 45 7.09 2.07 4.93
N TYR A 46 6.63 3.18 5.51
CA TYR A 46 5.40 3.86 5.09
C TYR A 46 5.46 4.32 3.62
N CYS A 47 4.44 3.96 2.84
CA CYS A 47 4.24 4.45 1.48
C CYS A 47 3.12 5.50 1.43
N LEU A 48 1.92 5.13 1.87
CA LEU A 48 0.75 6.01 1.83
C LEU A 48 -0.33 5.60 2.83
N THR A 49 -1.16 6.58 3.21
CA THR A 49 -2.42 6.34 3.93
C THR A 49 -3.52 6.15 2.89
N VAL A 50 -4.34 5.10 3.03
CA VAL A 50 -5.46 4.83 2.14
C VAL A 50 -6.56 5.89 2.37
N PRO A 51 -6.97 6.65 1.34
CA PRO A 51 -7.93 7.74 1.50
C PRO A 51 -9.40 7.26 1.54
N TYR A 52 -9.62 5.96 1.56
CA TYR A 52 -10.93 5.33 1.52
C TYR A 52 -11.28 4.73 2.88
N GLU A 53 -12.58 4.64 3.17
CA GLU A 53 -13.08 4.04 4.41
C GLU A 53 -12.84 2.53 4.50
N ARG A 54 -12.49 1.88 3.39
CA ARG A 54 -12.28 0.43 3.31
C ARG A 54 -11.07 0.12 2.46
N LEU A 55 -10.46 -1.03 2.76
CA LEU A 55 -9.44 -1.62 1.92
C LEU A 55 -10.12 -2.33 0.75
N ASP A 56 -10.05 -1.75 -0.45
CA ASP A 56 -10.65 -2.31 -1.66
C ASP A 56 -9.75 -2.10 -2.90
N ALA A 57 -10.23 -2.47 -4.08
CA ALA A 57 -9.46 -2.44 -5.33
C ALA A 57 -8.88 -1.06 -5.66
N ARG A 58 -9.51 0.04 -5.20
CA ARG A 58 -9.01 1.41 -5.43
C ARG A 58 -7.66 1.64 -4.76
N THR A 59 -7.35 0.91 -3.68
CA THR A 59 -6.04 0.95 -3.04
C THR A 59 -4.96 0.41 -3.96
N VAL A 60 -5.23 -0.69 -4.67
CA VAL A 60 -4.29 -1.28 -5.64
C VAL A 60 -4.05 -0.31 -6.80
N ASP A 61 -5.11 0.33 -7.29
CA ASP A 61 -5.00 1.34 -8.36
C ASP A 61 -4.20 2.55 -7.91
N LEU A 62 -4.40 3.01 -6.66
CA LEU A 62 -3.67 4.13 -6.10
C LEU A 62 -2.18 3.81 -5.98
N VAL A 63 -1.81 2.66 -5.43
CA VAL A 63 -0.41 2.22 -5.32
C VAL A 63 0.25 2.16 -6.70
N ASN A 64 -0.43 1.59 -7.69
CA ASN A 64 0.07 1.56 -9.08
C ASN A 64 0.21 2.95 -9.72
N LYS A 65 -0.57 3.94 -9.29
CA LYS A 65 -0.48 5.33 -9.77
C LYS A 65 0.70 6.08 -9.15
N THR A 66 1.01 5.80 -7.89
CA THR A 66 2.02 6.57 -7.14
C THR A 66 3.37 5.88 -7.01
N ARG A 67 3.51 4.61 -7.45
CA ARG A 67 4.79 3.89 -7.37
C ARG A 67 5.89 4.59 -8.18
N ARG A 68 7.12 4.58 -7.65
CA ARG A 68 8.30 5.22 -8.26
C ARG A 68 8.57 4.73 -9.68
N GLU A 69 8.46 3.42 -9.93
CA GLU A 69 8.65 2.84 -11.27
C GLU A 69 7.74 3.46 -12.34
N ARG A 70 6.57 3.97 -11.94
CA ARG A 70 5.67 4.69 -12.86
C ARG A 70 6.12 6.13 -13.07
N PHE A 71 6.68 6.78 -12.05
CA PHE A 71 7.27 8.11 -12.19
C PHE A 71 8.48 8.07 -13.12
N ASP A 72 9.38 7.11 -12.95
CA ASP A 72 10.57 6.99 -13.81
C ASP A 72 10.17 6.88 -15.30
N LYS A 73 9.13 6.10 -15.60
CA LYS A 73 8.56 5.99 -16.97
C LYS A 73 7.92 7.27 -17.50
N ILE A 74 7.45 8.18 -16.65
CA ILE A 74 6.83 9.45 -17.07
C ILE A 74 7.90 10.50 -17.40
N PHE A 75 9.08 10.42 -16.77
CA PHE A 75 10.17 11.37 -16.99
C PHE A 75 11.18 10.94 -18.06
N GLU A 76 10.99 9.76 -18.66
CA GLU A 76 11.81 9.25 -19.78
C GLU A 76 11.27 9.66 -21.18
N ASP A 77 10.20 10.45 -21.26
CA ASP A 77 9.64 11.06 -22.49
C ASP A 77 9.99 12.57 -22.59
#